data_AF-A0A951VQR5-F1
#
_entry.id   AF-A0A951VQR5-F1
#
_cell.length_a   1.000
_cell.length_b   1.000
_cell.length_c   1.000
_cell.angle_alpha   90.00
_cell.angle_beta   90.00
_cell.angle_gamma   90.00
#
_symmetry.space_group_name_H-M   'P 1'
#
loop_
_entity.id
_entity.type
_entity.pdbx_description
1 polymer ?
#
loop_
_entity_poly.entity_id
_entity_poly.type
_entity_poly.pdbx_seq_one_letter_code
_entity_poly.pdbx_strand_id
1 'polypeptide(L)'
;MRGDLARLSAPDVAEVRRNGLRARLAGALSSLPWLLRLAGEAPDPATAARERYIQGDFTGLAADLEVLIARHPLELAGIVPVSTTPASVAYGRAIHEDVCAGCHDAPNQAGPLPAEDLRLQAERMPLDEFAARLINGIRGDHTTTLANPFGDAAISALISFYRH
;
A
#
# COMPACT_ATOMS: atom_id res chain seq x y z
N MET A 1 -3.76 -3.38 3.46
CA MET A 1 -4.62 -3.74 4.61
C MET A 1 -3.80 -4.26 5.79
N ARG A 2 -3.12 -5.43 5.70
CA ARG A 2 -2.29 -6.00 6.80
C ARG A 2 -1.36 -4.99 7.47
N GLY A 3 -0.55 -4.25 6.70
CA GLY A 3 0.36 -3.25 7.26
C GLY A 3 -0.33 -2.09 7.99
N ASP A 4 -1.53 -1.70 7.55
CA ASP A 4 -2.30 -0.64 8.20
C ASP A 4 -2.91 -1.11 9.51
N LEU A 5 -3.34 -2.37 9.55
CA LEU A 5 -3.81 -3.02 10.76
C LEU A 5 -2.68 -3.17 11.78
N ALA A 6 -1.49 -3.57 11.34
CA ALA A 6 -0.30 -3.63 12.21
C ALA A 6 0.04 -2.25 12.80
N ARG A 7 -0.02 -1.20 11.98
CA ARG A 7 0.14 0.19 12.45
C ARG A 7 -0.96 0.60 13.42
N LEU A 8 -2.21 0.21 13.19
CA LEU A 8 -3.33 0.53 14.07
C LEU A 8 -3.16 -0.06 15.47
N SER A 9 -2.55 -1.26 15.56
CA SER A 9 -2.27 -1.97 16.80
C SER A 9 -1.01 -1.48 17.53
N ALA A 10 -0.23 -0.55 16.95
CA ALA A 10 0.96 -0.01 17.60
C ALA A 10 0.57 0.95 18.76
N PRO A 11 1.28 0.88 19.91
CA PRO A 11 0.88 1.57 21.14
C PRO A 11 0.91 3.11 21.02
N ASP A 12 1.80 3.66 20.20
CA ASP A 12 2.11 5.11 20.17
C ASP A 12 1.49 5.87 18.99
N VAL A 13 0.41 5.35 18.40
CA VAL A 13 -0.27 6.04 17.30
C VAL A 13 -1.23 7.11 17.82
N ALA A 14 -0.94 8.37 17.51
CA ALA A 14 -1.82 9.50 17.80
C ALA A 14 -3.25 9.27 17.27
N GLU A 15 -4.28 9.71 18.00
CA GLU A 15 -5.69 9.41 17.69
C GLU A 15 -6.09 9.88 16.28
N VAL A 16 -5.61 11.06 15.84
CA VAL A 16 -5.87 11.56 14.48
C VAL A 16 -5.36 10.59 13.40
N ARG A 17 -4.19 9.97 13.62
CA ARG A 17 -3.60 8.97 12.73
C ARG A 17 -4.36 7.65 12.82
N ARG A 18 -4.79 7.26 14.02
CA ARG A 18 -5.64 6.08 14.24
C ARG A 18 -6.93 6.16 13.43
N ASN A 19 -7.58 7.33 13.43
CA ASN A 19 -8.80 7.57 12.65
C ASN A 19 -8.55 7.53 11.15
N GLY A 20 -7.43 8.07 10.67
CA GLY A 20 -7.02 7.93 9.27
C GLY A 20 -6.80 6.47 8.85
N LEU A 21 -6.08 5.69 9.67
CA LEU A 21 -5.84 4.27 9.42
C LEU A 21 -7.15 3.47 9.39
N ARG A 22 -8.06 3.72 10.34
CA ARG A 22 -9.42 3.15 10.36
C ARG A 22 -10.18 3.47 9.08
N ALA A 23 -10.21 4.73 8.65
CA ALA A 23 -10.88 5.13 7.41
C ALA A 23 -10.29 4.41 6.19
N ARG A 24 -8.96 4.31 6.08
CA ARG A 24 -8.28 3.61 4.99
C ARG A 24 -8.59 2.11 4.99
N LEU A 25 -8.57 1.46 6.15
CA LEU A 25 -8.95 0.05 6.31
C LEU A 25 -10.41 -0.19 5.93
N ALA A 26 -11.34 0.64 6.41
CA ALA A 26 -12.76 0.53 6.08
C ALA A 26 -13.02 0.69 4.57
N GLY A 27 -12.34 1.64 3.92
CA GLY A 27 -12.39 1.82 2.47
C GLY A 27 -11.87 0.60 1.71
N ALA A 28 -10.71 0.07 2.10
CA ALA A 28 -10.13 -1.10 1.48
C ALA A 28 -11.02 -2.36 1.64
N LEU A 29 -11.52 -2.62 2.85
CA LEU A 29 -12.45 -3.73 3.13
C LEU A 29 -13.77 -3.61 2.35
N SER A 30 -14.21 -2.39 2.04
CA SER A 30 -15.41 -2.18 1.22
C SER A 30 -15.24 -2.62 -0.24
N SER A 31 -14.01 -2.58 -0.75
CA SER A 31 -13.68 -3.03 -2.12
C SER A 31 -13.39 -4.53 -2.24
N LEU A 32 -13.02 -5.18 -1.13
CA LEU A 32 -12.58 -6.57 -1.10
C LEU A 32 -13.60 -7.58 -1.69
N PRO A 33 -14.92 -7.49 -1.44
CA PRO A 33 -15.89 -8.43 -2.03
C PRO A 33 -15.87 -8.43 -3.56
N TRP A 34 -15.57 -7.28 -4.18
CA TRP A 34 -15.48 -7.16 -5.63
C TRP A 34 -14.17 -7.75 -6.14
N LEU A 35 -13.04 -7.50 -5.46
CA LEU A 35 -11.76 -8.10 -5.80
C LEU A 35 -11.80 -9.63 -5.75
N LEU A 36 -12.45 -10.21 -4.74
CA LEU A 36 -12.63 -11.67 -4.65
C LEU A 36 -13.44 -12.22 -5.83
N ARG A 37 -14.51 -11.54 -6.23
CA ARG A 37 -15.31 -11.95 -7.40
C ARG A 37 -14.51 -11.87 -8.70
N LEU A 38 -13.67 -10.86 -8.86
CA LEU A 38 -12.75 -10.78 -10.01
C LEU A 38 -11.77 -11.94 -10.06
N ALA A 39 -11.32 -12.42 -8.89
CA ALA A 39 -10.49 -13.61 -8.76
C ALA A 39 -11.30 -14.93 -8.91
N GLY A 40 -12.59 -14.87 -9.22
CA GLY A 40 -13.46 -16.05 -9.35
C GLY A 40 -13.88 -16.68 -8.01
N GLU A 41 -13.72 -15.97 -6.91
CA GLU A 41 -14.03 -16.45 -5.57
C GLU A 41 -15.36 -15.89 -5.01
N ALA A 42 -15.92 -16.62 -4.04
CA ALA A 42 -17.06 -16.17 -3.28
C ALA A 42 -16.69 -14.96 -2.38
N PRO A 43 -17.59 -13.99 -2.17
CA PRO A 43 -17.29 -12.78 -1.41
C PRO A 43 -17.34 -12.98 0.12
N ASP A 44 -17.75 -14.16 0.62
CA ASP A 44 -17.96 -14.43 2.05
C ASP A 44 -16.75 -14.09 2.94
N PRO A 45 -15.49 -14.37 2.56
CA PRO A 45 -14.32 -13.97 3.34
C PRO A 45 -14.22 -12.45 3.54
N ALA A 46 -14.68 -11.66 2.57
CA ALA A 46 -14.69 -10.20 2.69
C ALA A 46 -15.77 -9.70 3.67
N THR A 47 -16.93 -10.36 3.68
CA THR A 47 -18.00 -10.08 4.64
C THR A 47 -17.52 -10.36 6.06
N ALA A 48 -16.92 -11.54 6.29
CA ALA A 48 -16.37 -11.92 7.59
C ALA A 48 -15.29 -10.93 8.08
N ALA A 49 -14.34 -10.56 7.21
CA ALA A 49 -13.31 -9.58 7.53
C ALA A 49 -13.91 -8.21 7.91
N ARG A 50 -14.96 -7.77 7.20
CA ARG A 50 -15.66 -6.51 7.51
C ARG A 50 -16.38 -6.59 8.87
N GLU A 51 -17.01 -7.70 9.19
CA GLU A 51 -17.68 -7.90 10.48
C GLU A 51 -16.68 -7.85 11.63
N ARG A 52 -15.53 -8.54 11.52
CA ARG A 52 -14.46 -8.46 12.52
C ARG A 52 -13.94 -7.04 12.71
N TYR A 53 -13.76 -6.30 11.60
CA TYR A 53 -13.36 -4.89 11.66
C TYR A 53 -14.38 -4.05 12.44
N ILE A 54 -15.69 -4.23 12.20
CA ILE A 54 -16.76 -3.51 12.90
C ILE A 54 -16.79 -3.88 14.39
N GLN A 55 -16.56 -5.15 14.73
CA GLN A 55 -16.52 -5.65 16.10
C GLN A 55 -15.24 -5.26 16.86
N GLY A 56 -14.23 -4.71 16.17
CA GLY A 56 -12.93 -4.41 16.75
C GLY A 56 -12.05 -5.65 16.99
N ASP A 57 -12.40 -6.80 16.40
CA ASP A 57 -11.60 -8.03 16.44
C ASP A 57 -10.42 -7.93 15.45
N PHE A 58 -9.42 -7.12 15.81
CA PHE A 58 -8.24 -6.90 14.99
C PHE A 58 -7.31 -8.11 14.92
N THR A 59 -7.32 -8.99 15.92
CA THR A 59 -6.55 -10.24 15.89
C THR A 59 -7.16 -11.20 14.89
N GLY A 60 -8.48 -11.42 14.92
CA GLY A 60 -9.15 -12.26 13.94
C GLY A 60 -9.09 -11.67 12.54
N LEU A 61 -9.21 -10.35 12.39
CA LEU A 61 -9.05 -9.68 11.10
C LEU A 61 -7.64 -9.89 10.53
N ALA A 62 -6.60 -9.83 11.36
CA ALA A 62 -5.24 -10.10 10.91
C ALA A 62 -5.12 -11.54 10.37
N ALA A 63 -5.68 -12.53 11.07
CA ALA A 63 -5.68 -13.92 10.63
C ALA A 63 -6.42 -14.12 9.29
N ASP A 64 -7.59 -13.49 9.12
CA ASP A 64 -8.34 -13.56 7.86
C ASP A 64 -7.53 -12.94 6.70
N LEU A 65 -6.83 -11.82 6.94
CA LEU A 65 -5.98 -11.19 5.95
C LEU A 65 -4.77 -12.05 5.58
N GLU A 66 -4.14 -12.77 6.52
CA GLU A 66 -3.04 -13.70 6.20
C GLU A 66 -3.51 -14.84 5.30
N VAL A 67 -4.70 -15.39 5.56
CA VAL A 67 -5.30 -16.43 4.68
C VAL A 67 -5.52 -15.89 3.27
N LEU A 68 -6.04 -14.65 3.15
CA LEU A 68 -6.25 -14.02 1.86
C LEU A 68 -4.93 -13.74 1.13
N ILE A 69 -3.91 -13.26 1.83
CA ILE A 69 -2.57 -13.02 1.27
C ILE A 69 -1.95 -14.33 0.75
N ALA A 70 -2.09 -15.43 1.51
CA ALA A 70 -1.56 -16.72 1.09
C ALA A 70 -2.28 -17.29 -0.15
N ARG A 71 -3.59 -17.03 -0.29
CA ARG A 71 -4.41 -17.47 -1.43
C ARG A 71 -4.24 -16.61 -2.68
N HIS A 72 -4.03 -15.30 -2.47
CA HIS A 72 -3.89 -14.30 -3.53
C HIS A 72 -2.54 -13.59 -3.38
N PRO A 73 -1.42 -14.30 -3.61
CA PRO A 73 -0.10 -13.71 -3.46
C PRO A 73 0.08 -12.54 -4.43
N LEU A 74 0.82 -11.52 -3.99
CA LEU A 74 1.18 -10.41 -4.85
C LEU A 74 2.22 -10.87 -5.87
N GLU A 75 1.84 -10.85 -7.14
CA GLU A 75 2.77 -11.11 -8.24
C GLU A 75 3.70 -9.92 -8.44
N LEU A 76 5.00 -10.16 -8.25
CA LEU A 76 6.06 -9.13 -8.37
C LEU A 76 7.05 -9.42 -9.49
N ALA A 77 6.75 -10.40 -10.36
CA ALA A 77 7.52 -10.66 -11.55
C ALA A 77 7.59 -9.39 -12.42
N GLY A 78 8.79 -9.02 -12.89
CA GLY A 78 9.01 -7.79 -13.65
C GLY A 78 9.28 -6.54 -12.81
N ILE A 79 8.90 -6.55 -11.52
CA ILE A 79 9.25 -5.51 -10.55
C ILE A 79 10.47 -5.93 -9.73
N VAL A 80 10.51 -7.20 -9.33
CA VAL A 80 11.57 -7.84 -8.54
C VAL A 80 12.24 -8.96 -9.36
N PRO A 81 13.58 -9.12 -9.33
CA PRO A 81 14.56 -8.36 -8.56
C PRO A 81 14.71 -6.92 -9.05
N VAL A 82 14.92 -6.01 -8.11
CA VAL A 82 15.08 -4.58 -8.38
C VAL A 82 16.42 -4.34 -9.08
N SER A 83 16.39 -3.64 -10.22
CA SER A 83 17.62 -3.22 -10.90
C SER A 83 18.29 -2.09 -10.12
N THR A 84 19.49 -2.32 -9.61
CA THR A 84 20.28 -1.34 -8.83
C THR A 84 21.28 -0.56 -9.66
N THR A 85 21.15 -0.59 -10.99
CA THR A 85 22.02 0.15 -11.89
C THR A 85 21.89 1.66 -11.67
N PRO A 86 22.96 2.46 -11.90
CA PRO A 86 22.87 3.92 -11.80
C PRO A 86 21.74 4.53 -12.66
N ALA A 87 21.49 3.96 -13.83
CA ALA A 87 20.40 4.39 -14.71
C ALA A 87 19.01 4.13 -14.10
N SER A 88 18.80 2.98 -13.46
CA SER A 88 17.56 2.65 -12.75
C SER A 88 17.32 3.60 -11.57
N VAL A 89 18.36 3.85 -10.76
CA VAL A 89 18.29 4.80 -9.63
C VAL A 89 17.98 6.22 -10.13
N ALA A 90 18.64 6.66 -11.20
CA ALA A 90 18.38 7.98 -11.78
C ALA A 90 16.95 8.10 -12.34
N TYR A 91 16.43 7.03 -12.95
CA TYR A 91 15.06 7.01 -13.44
C TYR A 91 14.04 7.08 -12.30
N GLY A 92 14.23 6.30 -11.23
CA GLY A 92 13.38 6.37 -10.04
C GLY A 92 13.43 7.74 -9.35
N ARG A 93 14.61 8.36 -9.30
CA ARG A 93 14.79 9.74 -8.80
C ARG A 93 13.96 10.73 -9.62
N ALA A 94 14.06 10.67 -10.95
CA ALA A 94 13.33 11.57 -11.83
C ALA A 94 11.82 11.46 -11.64
N ILE A 95 11.28 10.24 -11.49
CA ILE A 95 9.85 10.04 -11.19
C ILE A 95 9.48 10.66 -9.84
N HIS A 96 10.33 10.46 -8.82
CA HIS A 96 10.07 11.02 -7.50
C HIS A 96 10.03 12.56 -7.52
N GLU A 97 11.01 13.19 -8.16
CA GLU A 97 11.10 14.66 -8.26
C GLU A 97 9.89 15.26 -9.00
N ASP A 98 9.41 14.59 -10.05
CA ASP A 98 8.29 15.06 -10.87
C ASP A 98 6.91 14.85 -10.21
N VAL A 99 6.70 13.68 -9.58
CA VAL A 99 5.35 13.24 -9.18
C VAL A 99 5.18 13.07 -7.68
N CYS A 100 6.20 12.61 -6.97
CA CYS A 100 6.06 12.17 -5.58
C CYS A 100 6.47 13.26 -4.56
N ALA A 101 7.51 14.03 -4.87
CA ALA A 101 8.18 14.96 -3.96
C ALA A 101 7.22 16.01 -3.38
N GLY A 102 6.28 16.50 -4.21
CA GLY A 102 5.31 17.53 -3.81
C GLY A 102 4.45 17.15 -2.60
N CYS A 103 4.21 15.86 -2.36
CA CYS A 103 3.52 15.39 -1.16
C CYS A 103 4.45 14.80 -0.10
N HIS A 104 5.52 14.12 -0.52
CA HIS A 104 6.30 13.26 0.36
C HIS A 104 7.55 13.90 0.98
N ASP A 105 8.07 15.01 0.43
CA ASP A 105 9.29 15.65 0.94
C ASP A 105 9.00 16.64 2.08
N ALA A 106 7.80 17.23 2.09
CA ALA A 106 7.35 18.14 3.14
C ALA A 106 5.89 17.85 3.56
N PRO A 107 5.60 16.64 4.07
CA PRO A 107 4.23 16.24 4.37
C PRO A 107 3.64 16.99 5.56
N ASN A 108 2.33 17.24 5.52
CA ASN A 108 1.58 17.72 6.67
C ASN A 108 1.46 16.62 7.74
N GLN A 109 2.40 16.61 8.69
CA GLN A 109 2.51 15.61 9.76
C GLN A 109 1.33 15.59 10.76
N ALA A 110 0.52 16.66 10.79
CA ALA A 110 -0.63 16.79 11.67
C ALA A 110 -1.92 16.16 11.09
N GLY A 111 -1.90 15.76 9.83
CA GLY A 111 -3.05 15.14 9.15
C GLY A 111 -3.34 13.70 9.62
N PRO A 112 -4.54 13.18 9.29
CA PRO A 112 -4.94 11.82 9.66
C PRO A 112 -4.18 10.74 8.86
N LEU A 113 -3.76 11.04 7.63
CA LEU A 113 -2.94 10.17 6.78
C LEU A 113 -1.85 11.04 6.13
N PRO A 114 -0.76 11.37 6.86
CA PRO A 114 0.33 12.12 6.26
C PRO A 114 0.97 11.30 5.13
N ALA A 115 1.38 11.99 4.07
CA ALA A 115 2.18 11.40 3.00
C ALA A 115 3.61 11.16 3.52
N GLU A 116 3.79 10.11 4.34
CA GLU A 116 5.06 9.81 4.98
C GLU A 116 6.21 9.72 3.97
N ASP A 117 7.40 10.11 4.40
CA ASP A 117 8.64 10.03 3.62
C ASP A 117 8.80 8.62 3.02
N LEU A 118 8.91 8.56 1.68
CA LEU A 118 8.94 7.30 0.95
C LEU A 118 10.24 6.53 1.15
N ARG A 119 11.37 7.20 1.40
CA ARG A 119 12.66 6.56 1.70
C ARG A 119 12.59 5.89 3.07
N LEU A 120 12.07 6.59 4.09
CA LEU A 120 11.85 6.00 5.41
C LEU A 120 10.86 4.83 5.37
N GLN A 121 9.80 4.91 4.55
CA GLN A 121 8.90 3.78 4.35
C GLN A 121 9.60 2.59 3.68
N ALA A 122 10.41 2.83 2.64
CA ALA A 122 11.12 1.78 1.93
C ALA A 122 12.14 1.05 2.82
N GLU A 123 12.78 1.76 3.74
CA GLU A 123 13.72 1.21 4.73
C GLU A 123 13.04 0.36 5.81
N ARG A 124 11.88 0.80 6.29
CA ARG A 124 11.20 0.17 7.45
C ARG A 124 10.24 -0.95 7.08
N MET A 125 9.75 -0.98 5.84
CA MET A 125 8.76 -1.95 5.39
C MET A 125 9.41 -3.11 4.61
N PRO A 126 8.84 -4.31 4.70
CA PRO A 126 9.13 -5.39 3.76
C PRO A 126 8.99 -4.95 2.29
N LEU A 127 9.80 -5.53 1.40
CA LEU A 127 9.84 -5.17 -0.03
C LEU A 127 8.48 -5.30 -0.71
N ASP A 128 7.83 -6.43 -0.47
CA ASP A 128 6.50 -6.77 -0.97
C ASP A 128 5.43 -5.78 -0.48
N GLU A 129 5.47 -5.39 0.80
CA GLU A 129 4.56 -4.38 1.33
C GLU A 129 4.80 -3.01 0.67
N PHE A 130 6.06 -2.60 0.51
CA PHE A 130 6.38 -1.33 -0.13
C PHE A 130 5.96 -1.32 -1.61
N ALA A 131 6.22 -2.41 -2.35
CA ALA A 131 5.77 -2.58 -3.72
C ALA A 131 4.23 -2.55 -3.83
N ALA A 132 3.53 -3.25 -2.94
CA ALA A 132 2.06 -3.25 -2.89
C ALA A 132 1.48 -1.84 -2.67
N ARG A 133 2.16 -1.00 -1.87
CA ARG A 133 1.78 0.39 -1.64
C ARG A 133 1.99 1.26 -2.87
N LEU A 134 3.07 1.06 -3.63
CA LEU A 134 3.28 1.77 -4.89
C LEU A 134 2.25 1.35 -5.95
N ILE A 135 1.97 0.05 -6.07
CA ILE A 135 1.02 -0.50 -7.05
C ILE A 135 -0.41 0.02 -6.79
N ASN A 136 -0.86 -0.01 -5.53
CA ASN A 136 -2.25 0.33 -5.18
C ASN A 136 -2.47 1.78 -4.74
N GLY A 137 -1.41 2.45 -4.28
CA GLY A 137 -1.47 3.78 -3.68
C GLY A 137 -1.35 4.91 -4.69
N ILE A 138 -0.77 4.64 -5.86
CA ILE A 138 -0.65 5.63 -6.94
C ILE A 138 -1.85 5.47 -7.86
N ARG A 139 -2.62 6.54 -8.00
CA ARG A 139 -3.79 6.60 -8.87
C ARG A 139 -3.47 7.41 -10.11
N GLY A 140 -4.20 7.08 -11.17
CA GLY A 140 -4.13 7.75 -12.45
C GLY A 140 -4.62 9.19 -12.38
N ASP A 141 -4.52 9.86 -13.51
CA ASP A 141 -5.07 11.19 -13.72
C ASP A 141 -6.42 11.12 -14.45
N HIS A 142 -6.88 12.24 -14.99
CA HIS A 142 -8.09 12.31 -15.80
C HIS A 142 -8.08 11.41 -17.06
N THR A 143 -6.89 10.98 -17.52
CA THR A 143 -6.73 10.12 -18.71
C THR A 143 -6.68 8.64 -18.36
N THR A 144 -6.11 8.26 -17.22
CA THR A 144 -5.97 6.86 -16.77
C THR A 144 -6.92 6.48 -15.63
N THR A 145 -7.70 7.43 -15.13
CA THR A 145 -8.71 7.27 -14.06
C THR A 145 -8.12 6.67 -12.78
N LEU A 146 -8.50 5.44 -12.42
CA LEU A 146 -8.02 4.75 -11.22
C LEU A 146 -6.81 3.84 -11.47
N ALA A 147 -6.40 3.67 -12.74
CA ALA A 147 -5.26 2.82 -13.10
C ALA A 147 -3.95 3.49 -12.68
N ASN A 148 -3.01 2.69 -12.17
CA ASN A 148 -1.68 3.18 -11.84
C ASN A 148 -0.99 3.64 -13.13
N PRO A 149 -0.48 4.89 -13.22
CA PRO A 149 0.20 5.38 -14.42
C PRO A 149 1.57 4.73 -14.64
N PHE A 150 2.12 4.04 -13.65
CA PHE A 150 3.43 3.40 -13.71
C PHE A 150 3.32 1.90 -13.99
N GLY A 151 4.05 1.45 -15.01
CA GLY A 151 4.30 0.03 -15.24
C GLY A 151 5.44 -0.52 -14.38
N ASP A 152 5.67 -1.83 -14.49
CA ASP A 152 6.60 -2.57 -13.62
C ASP A 152 8.01 -1.99 -13.58
N ALA A 153 8.55 -1.56 -14.73
CA ALA A 153 9.89 -0.98 -14.80
C ALA A 153 10.01 0.35 -14.01
N ALA A 154 8.98 1.18 -14.06
CA ALA A 154 8.93 2.44 -13.31
C ALA A 154 8.77 2.19 -11.80
N ILE A 155 7.94 1.22 -11.42
CA ILE A 155 7.79 0.80 -10.02
C ILE A 155 9.11 0.21 -9.49
N SER A 156 9.78 -0.64 -10.28
CA SER A 156 11.08 -1.19 -9.94
C SER A 156 12.14 -0.09 -9.76
N ALA A 157 12.18 0.89 -10.65
CA ALA A 157 13.09 2.03 -10.57
C ALA A 157 12.84 2.89 -9.32
N LEU A 158 11.58 3.17 -8.97
CA LEU A 158 11.22 3.85 -7.73
C LEU A 158 11.71 3.09 -6.49
N ILE A 159 11.50 1.77 -6.45
CA ILE A 159 12.01 0.93 -5.35
C ILE A 159 13.53 1.00 -5.29
N SER A 160 14.22 0.94 -6.45
CA SER A 160 15.68 1.07 -6.51
C SER A 160 16.14 2.40 -5.93
N PHE A 161 15.47 3.50 -6.28
CA PHE A 161 15.83 4.84 -5.82
C PHE A 161 15.63 5.04 -4.30
N TYR A 162 14.59 4.44 -3.71
CA TYR A 162 14.35 4.58 -2.28
C TYR A 162 15.18 3.64 -1.40
N ARG A 163 15.74 2.56 -1.97
CA ARG A 163 16.52 1.56 -1.22
C ARG A 163 18.03 1.63 -1.44
N HIS A 164 18.48 2.48 -2.37
CA HIS A 164 19.89 2.69 -2.73
C HIS A 164 20.20 4.18 -2.90
#